data_AF-A9G6S1-F1
#
_entry.id   AF-A9G6S1-F1
#
_cell.length_a   1.000
_cell.length_b   1.000
_cell.length_c   1.000
_cell.angle_alpha   90.00
_cell.angle_beta   90.00
_cell.angle_gamma   90.00
#
_symmetry.space_group_name_H-M   'P 1'
#
loop_
_entity.id
_entity.type
_entity.pdbx_description
1 polymer ?
#
loop_
_entity_poly.entity_id
_entity_poly.type
_entity_poly.pdbx_seq_one_letter_code
_entity_poly.pdbx_strand_id
1 'polypeptide(L)' 'MSKSGIAAVLSFLIPGVGQLYNGAFLRCIFWLIVTPGLWIGSGGWLGWICHLISAYTAYQYAKRAGG' A
#
# COMPACT_ATOMS: atom_id res chain seq x y z
N MET A 1 -18.00 -2.05 4.56
CA MET A 1 -16.76 -1.23 4.46
C MET A 1 -16.74 -0.53 3.12
N SER A 2 -16.27 0.72 3.06
CA SER A 2 -16.10 1.42 1.77
C SER A 2 -14.98 0.80 0.94
N LYS A 3 -15.03 0.97 -0.39
CA LYS A 3 -13.97 0.54 -1.32
C LYS A 3 -12.59 1.05 -0.90
N SER A 4 -12.54 2.29 -0.40
CA SER A 4 -11.35 2.93 0.14
C SER A 4 -10.83 2.26 1.41
N GLY A 5 -11.71 1.82 2.32
CA GLY A 5 -11.32 1.09 3.52
C GLY A 5 -10.75 -0.30 3.22
N ILE A 6 -11.35 -1.02 2.25
CA ILE A 6 -10.84 -2.33 1.81
C ILE A 6 -9.45 -2.17 1.18
N ALA A 7 -9.27 -1.18 0.31
CA ALA A 7 -7.96 -0.87 -0.28
C ALA A 7 -6.89 -0.56 0.79
N ALA A 8 -7.26 0.19 1.84
CA ALA A 8 -6.34 0.52 2.92
C ALA A 8 -5.84 -0.73 3.66
N VAL A 9 -6.77 -1.62 4.06
CA VAL A 9 -6.45 -2.86 4.80
C VAL A 9 -5.59 -3.79 3.95
N LEU A 10 -5.93 -3.96 2.67
CA LEU A 10 -5.14 -4.79 1.74
C LEU A 10 -3.68 -4.29 1.64
N SER A 11 -3.49 -2.98 1.48
CA SER A 11 -2.16 -2.37 1.40
C SER A 11 -1.40 -2.31 2.73
N PHE A 12 -2.11 -2.36 3.85
CA PHE A 12 -1.51 -2.47 5.18
C PHE A 12 -0.96 -3.87 5.42
N LEU A 13 -1.67 -4.92 5.00
CA LEU A 13 -1.20 -6.31 5.13
C LEU A 13 -0.03 -6.58 4.16
N ILE A 14 -0.21 -6.20 2.90
CA ILE A 14 0.80 -6.36 1.86
C ILE A 14 0.92 -5.06 1.09
N PRO A 15 2.04 -4.33 1.23
CA PRO A 15 2.24 -3.07 0.53
C PRO A 15 2.15 -3.26 -0.98
N GLY A 16 1.29 -2.48 -1.64
CA GLY A 16 1.00 -2.60 -3.07
C GLY A 16 -0.36 -3.23 -3.41
N VAL A 17 -0.93 -4.08 -2.55
CA VAL A 17 -2.14 -4.86 -2.92
C VAL A 17 -3.41 -4.01 -2.98
N GLY A 18 -3.60 -3.05 -2.09
CA GLY A 18 -4.70 -2.09 -2.20
C GLY A 18 -4.55 -1.12 -3.38
N GLN A 19 -3.33 -0.86 -3.85
CA GLN A 19 -3.09 -0.13 -5.09
C GLN A 19 -3.53 -0.98 -6.29
N LEU A 20 -3.23 -2.29 -6.29
CA LEU A 20 -3.73 -3.23 -7.31
C LEU A 20 -5.26 -3.31 -7.30
N TYR A 21 -5.89 -3.37 -6.12
CA TYR A 21 -7.35 -3.35 -5.95
C TYR A 21 -8.03 -2.11 -6.57
N ASN A 22 -7.31 -0.97 -6.58
CA ASN A 22 -7.77 0.25 -7.21
C ASN A 22 -7.39 0.39 -8.70
N GLY A 23 -6.77 -0.63 -9.30
CA GLY A 23 -6.28 -0.58 -10.69
C GLY A 23 -4.95 0.17 -10.87
N ALA A 24 -4.27 0.55 -9.79
CA ALA A 24 -2.99 1.26 -9.83
C ALA A 24 -1.80 0.27 -9.86
N PHE A 25 -1.64 -0.43 -10.98
CA PHE A 25 -0.65 -1.50 -11.16
C PHE A 25 0.81 -1.06 -10.93
N LEU A 26 1.23 0.07 -11.51
CA LEU A 26 2.59 0.58 -11.34
C LEU A 26 2.92 0.91 -9.87
N ARG A 27 1.92 1.39 -9.11
CA ARG A 27 2.09 1.69 -7.69
C ARG A 27 2.18 0.41 -6.86
N CYS A 28 1.50 -0.67 -7.28
CA CYS A 28 1.67 -1.99 -6.67
C CYS A 28 3.11 -2.47 -6.80
N ILE A 29 3.67 -2.45 -8.01
CA ILE A 29 5.06 -2.87 -8.28
C ILE A 29 6.05 -2.03 -7.46
N PHE A 30 5.86 -0.71 -7.43
CA PHE A 30 6.70 0.18 -6.63
C PHE A 30 6.78 -0.27 -5.16
N TRP A 31 5.63 -0.51 -4.51
CA TRP A 31 5.59 -0.91 -3.11
C TRP A 31 6.12 -2.32 -2.86
N LEU A 32 5.93 -3.24 -3.81
CA LEU A 32 6.48 -4.59 -3.73
C LEU A 32 8.01 -4.65 -3.82
N ILE A 33 8.67 -3.66 -4.41
CA ILE A 33 10.13 -3.58 -4.48
C ILE A 33 10.70 -2.80 -3.29
N VAL A 34 10.11 -1.64 -2.99
CA VAL A 34 10.61 -0.73 -1.95
C VAL A 34 10.48 -1.33 -0.55
N THR A 35 9.36 -2.00 -0.26
CA THR A 35 9.08 -2.57 1.06
C THR A 35 10.12 -3.63 1.49
N PRO A 36 10.39 -4.70 0.70
CA PRO A 36 11.41 -5.68 1.07
C PRO A 36 12.81 -5.07 1.12
N GLY A 37 13.13 -4.12 0.24
CA GLY A 37 14.40 -3.39 0.30
C GLY A 37 14.61 -2.64 1.63
N LEU A 38 13.57 -1.95 2.11
CA LEU A 38 13.60 -1.23 3.39
C LEU A 38 13.51 -2.16 4.60
N TRP A 39 12.81 -3.30 4.50
CA TRP A 39 12.83 -4.34 5.52
C TRP A 39 14.25 -4.87 5.74
N ILE A 40 14.94 -5.25 4.66
CA ILE A 40 16.31 -5.79 4.73
C ILE A 40 17.30 -4.71 5.19
N GLY A 41 17.22 -3.50 4.62
CA GLY A 41 18.16 -2.42 4.92
C GLY A 41 18.05 -1.82 6.33
N SER A 42 16.93 -2.03 7.03
CA SER A 42 16.68 -1.44 8.36
C SER A 42 16.49 -2.45 9.49
N GLY A 43 16.63 -3.74 9.22
CA GLY A 43 16.30 -4.80 10.19
C GLY A 43 14.80 -4.86 10.52
N GLY A 44 13.94 -4.49 9.58
CA GLY A 44 12.48 -4.61 9.67
C GLY A 44 11.72 -3.40 10.22
N TRP A 45 12.38 -2.45 10.88
CA TRP A 45 11.70 -1.30 11.50
C TRP A 45 11.12 -0.31 10.49
N LEU A 46 11.87 0.06 9.44
CA LEU A 46 11.36 0.95 8.39
C LEU A 46 10.35 0.25 7.46
N GLY A 47 10.33 -1.08 7.50
CA GLY A 47 9.35 -1.90 6.82
C GLY A 47 7.92 -1.51 7.21
N TRP A 48 7.62 -1.49 8.50
CA TRP A 48 6.30 -1.15 9.04
C TRP A 48 5.79 0.24 8.63
N ILE A 49 6.69 1.22 8.49
CA ILE A 49 6.33 2.55 7.99
C ILE A 49 5.82 2.46 6.54
N CYS A 50 6.39 1.58 5.72
CA CYS A 50 5.91 1.36 4.35
C CYS A 50 4.51 0.76 4.30
N HIS A 51 4.16 -0.12 5.25
CA HIS A 51 2.80 -0.66 5.36
C HIS A 51 1.77 0.45 5.64
N LEU A 52 2.10 1.39 6.54
CA LEU A 52 1.24 2.52 6.87
C LEU A 52 1.10 3.50 5.69
N ILE A 53 2.21 3.87 5.05
CA ILE A 53 2.19 4.80 3.90
C ILE A 53 1.47 4.16 2.69
N SER A 54 1.73 2.88 2.42
CA SER A 54 1.04 2.13 1.38
C SER A 54 -0.48 2.10 1.64
N ALA A 55 -0.91 1.79 2.86
CA ALA A 55 -2.32 1.80 3.25
C ALA A 55 -2.98 3.17 3.03
N TYR A 56 -2.35 4.24 3.52
CA TYR A 56 -2.85 5.61 3.35
C TYR A 56 -2.93 6.02 1.88
N THR A 57 -1.92 5.66 1.09
CA THR A 57 -1.90 5.99 -0.34
C THR A 57 -2.96 5.23 -1.14
N ALA A 58 -3.23 3.95 -0.82
CA ALA A 58 -4.32 3.18 -1.41
C ALA A 58 -5.69 3.74 -1.02
N TYR A 59 -5.86 4.13 0.24
CA TYR A 59 -7.07 4.78 0.73
C TYR A 59 -7.38 6.08 -0.03
N GLN A 60 -6.40 6.98 -0.11
CA GLN A 60 -6.58 8.28 -0.77
C GLN A 60 -6.81 8.14 -2.28
N TYR A 61 -6.16 7.17 -2.91
CA TYR A 61 -6.38 6.90 -4.33
C TYR A 61 -7.81 6.42 -4.60
N ALA A 62 -8.31 5.47 -3.81
CA ALA A 62 -9.70 5.00 -3.90
C ALA A 62 -10.71 6.12 -3.66
N LYS A 63 -10.46 6.98 -2.65
CA LYS A 63 -11.33 8.10 -2.31
C LYS A 63 -11.38 9.15 -3.42
N ARG A 64 -10.26 9.44 -4.08
CA ARG A 64 -10.20 10.39 -5.22
C ARG A 64 -10.85 9.86 -6.49
N ALA A 65 -10.85 8.54 -6.67
CA ALA A 65 -11.46 7.87 -7.82
C ALA A 65 -13.00 7.75 -7.74
N GLY A 66 -13.65 8.42 -6.78
CA GLY A 66 -15.11 8.43 -6.64
C GLY A 66 -15.70 7.33 -5.74
N GLY A 67 -14.91 6.82 -4.78
CA GLY A 67 -15.40 5.88 -3.76
C GLY A 67 -16.12 6.53 -2.58
#